data_AF-F4GE63-F1
#
_entry.id   AF-F4GE63-F1
#
_cell.length_a   1.000
_cell.length_b   1.000
_cell.length_c   1.000
_cell.angle_alpha   90.00
_cell.angle_beta   90.00
_cell.angle_gamma   90.00
#
_symmetry.space_group_name_H-M   'P 1'
#
loop_
_entity.id
_entity.type
_entity.pdbx_description
1 polymer ?
#
loop_
_entity_poly.entity_id
_entity_poly.type
_entity_poly.pdbx_seq_one_letter_code
_entity_poly.pdbx_strand_id
1 'polypeptide(L)'
;MIVVLDSNVWLSELGLRSGAAAAVRFFLNQSNAQVAVPEVVQLEVRHNLTNRLSTHAKEIRDNYRQLLTAFGKLREIVLPTEEEIQAKVEELFASLGVQQQQIPFSLESARSALFKAIQKAPPCDKSQEFKDAVIWADCVALLAIDEVVLVTNDKAFYRDRAYEKGLAPNLHDEAKNLPHPIRILPSLSDLLEVIQAPIPLEQEQLQEAIFEAFGESINGTLARTGFSLGARQDVTYKLFATENPSELFLEFSIAIACSDSREEGRTNALLSLNGDGLYSPTNRTFANLRNFGEHLAWLNANGEPQETRNHYLYANGIVIGHREVTYDARHALPANER
;
A
#
# COMPACT_ATOMS: atom_id res chain seq x y z
N MET A 1 9.47 -16.41 6.11
CA MET A 1 9.37 -15.25 7.01
C MET A 1 7.96 -15.12 7.57
N ILE A 2 7.85 -14.91 8.88
CA ILE A 2 6.59 -14.65 9.59
C ILE A 2 6.67 -13.24 10.21
N VAL A 3 5.68 -12.39 9.93
CA VAL A 3 5.60 -11.03 10.47
C VAL A 3 4.52 -10.97 11.53
N VAL A 4 4.88 -10.48 12.72
CA VAL A 4 3.96 -10.21 13.83
C VAL A 4 3.85 -8.71 14.01
N LEU A 5 2.64 -8.18 13.90
CA LEU A 5 2.36 -6.76 14.09
C LEU A 5 1.67 -6.56 15.43
N ASP A 6 2.23 -5.67 16.24
CA ASP A 6 1.62 -5.26 17.51
C ASP A 6 0.35 -4.41 17.28
N SER A 7 -0.56 -4.42 18.23
CA SER A 7 -1.86 -3.73 18.16
C SER A 7 -1.73 -2.24 17.86
N ASN A 8 -0.68 -1.59 18.35
CA ASN A 8 -0.44 -0.17 18.06
C ASN A 8 -0.22 0.08 16.56
N VAL A 9 0.48 -0.83 15.88
CA VAL A 9 0.71 -0.76 14.43
C VAL A 9 -0.59 -0.95 13.67
N TRP A 10 -1.41 -1.93 14.08
CA TRP A 10 -2.75 -2.12 13.51
C TRP A 10 -3.63 -0.87 13.65
N LEU A 11 -3.60 -0.24 14.82
CA LEU A 11 -4.42 0.92 15.14
C LEU A 11 -3.93 2.21 14.47
N SER A 12 -2.63 2.40 14.28
CA SER A 12 -2.08 3.58 13.60
C SER A 12 -2.32 3.53 12.09
N GLU A 13 -2.33 2.33 11.51
CA GLU A 13 -2.43 2.10 10.06
C GLU A 13 -3.85 1.75 9.60
N LEU A 14 -4.85 2.00 10.46
CA LEU A 14 -6.27 1.72 10.22
C LEU A 14 -6.53 0.30 9.70
N GLY A 15 -5.88 -0.69 10.31
CA GLY A 15 -6.00 -2.08 9.89
C GLY A 15 -5.24 -2.42 8.63
N LEU A 16 -4.06 -1.83 8.44
CA LEU A 16 -3.23 -2.00 7.24
C LEU A 16 -3.88 -1.48 5.94
N ARG A 17 -4.71 -0.44 6.06
CA ARG A 17 -5.38 0.21 4.91
C ARG A 17 -4.69 1.49 4.45
N SER A 18 -3.64 1.94 5.14
CA SER A 18 -2.83 3.06 4.69
C SER A 18 -2.05 2.73 3.40
N GLY A 19 -1.52 3.74 2.74
CA GLY A 19 -0.65 3.54 1.57
C GLY A 19 0.60 2.71 1.91
N ALA A 20 1.27 3.00 3.03
CA ALA A 20 2.44 2.23 3.46
C ALA A 20 2.08 0.76 3.71
N ALA A 21 0.91 0.52 4.31
CA ALA A 21 0.42 -0.82 4.53
C ALA A 21 0.04 -1.56 3.22
N ALA A 22 -0.46 -0.87 2.20
CA ALA A 22 -0.64 -1.44 0.87
C ALA A 22 0.68 -1.93 0.27
N ALA A 23 1.76 -1.14 0.39
CA ALA A 23 3.09 -1.53 -0.06
C ALA A 23 3.63 -2.74 0.73
N VAL A 24 3.47 -2.75 2.06
CA VAL A 24 3.86 -3.89 2.89
C VAL A 24 3.11 -5.15 2.48
N ARG A 25 1.78 -5.09 2.32
CA ARG A 25 0.97 -6.24 1.88
C ARG A 25 1.44 -6.78 0.54
N PHE A 26 1.74 -5.90 -0.41
CA PHE A 26 2.27 -6.28 -1.72
C PHE A 26 3.59 -7.06 -1.59
N PHE A 27 4.57 -6.55 -0.84
CA PHE A 27 5.87 -7.22 -0.70
C PHE A 27 5.80 -8.50 0.13
N LEU A 28 4.93 -8.57 1.13
CA LEU A 28 4.66 -9.81 1.86
C LEU A 28 4.11 -10.88 0.93
N ASN A 29 3.18 -10.52 0.05
CA ASN A 29 2.62 -11.43 -0.94
C ASN A 29 3.69 -11.91 -1.95
N GLN A 30 4.52 -10.99 -2.46
CA GLN A 30 5.62 -11.33 -3.38
C GLN A 30 6.68 -12.25 -2.77
N SER A 31 6.98 -12.08 -1.48
CA SER A 31 7.95 -12.91 -0.75
C SER A 31 7.33 -14.20 -0.18
N ASN A 32 6.04 -14.45 -0.42
CA ASN A 32 5.28 -15.54 0.18
C ASN A 32 5.41 -15.57 1.72
N ALA A 33 5.54 -14.39 2.33
CA ALA A 33 5.64 -14.21 3.77
C ALA A 33 4.25 -14.26 4.41
N GLN A 34 4.23 -14.66 5.68
CA GLN A 34 2.99 -14.84 6.43
C GLN A 34 2.84 -13.75 7.49
N VAL A 35 1.62 -13.28 7.70
CA VAL A 35 1.29 -12.43 8.85
C VAL A 35 0.73 -13.31 9.95
N ALA A 36 1.47 -13.45 11.04
CA ALA A 36 0.96 -14.08 12.24
C ALA A 36 0.17 -13.08 13.07
N VAL A 37 -1.05 -13.45 13.44
CA VAL A 37 -1.98 -12.59 14.18
C VAL A 37 -2.33 -13.27 15.51
N PRO A 38 -1.63 -12.90 16.61
CA PRO A 38 -1.99 -13.35 17.95
C PRO A 38 -3.42 -12.97 18.32
N GLU A 39 -4.13 -13.89 18.97
CA GLU A 39 -5.49 -13.65 19.47
C GLU A 39 -5.56 -12.43 20.39
N VAL A 40 -4.54 -12.23 21.24
CA VAL A 40 -4.48 -11.08 22.16
C VAL A 40 -4.44 -9.74 21.41
N VAL A 41 -3.75 -9.70 20.26
CA VAL A 41 -3.69 -8.53 19.37
C VAL A 41 -5.04 -8.30 18.72
N GLN A 42 -5.70 -9.36 18.22
CA GLN A 42 -7.02 -9.23 17.60
C GLN A 42 -8.06 -8.67 18.58
N LEU A 43 -8.11 -9.21 19.79
CA LEU A 43 -9.06 -8.77 20.80
C LEU A 43 -8.87 -7.29 21.14
N GLU A 44 -7.62 -6.85 21.29
CA GLU A 44 -7.31 -5.46 21.57
C GLU A 44 -7.65 -4.54 20.40
N VAL A 45 -7.25 -4.91 19.17
CA VAL A 45 -7.53 -4.12 17.98
C VAL A 45 -9.03 -4.01 17.75
N ARG A 46 -9.78 -5.12 17.87
CA ARG A 46 -11.25 -5.14 17.77
C ARG A 46 -11.87 -4.18 18.77
N HIS A 47 -11.48 -4.27 20.04
CA HIS A 47 -12.01 -3.42 21.10
C HIS A 47 -11.69 -1.94 20.85
N ASN A 48 -10.41 -1.62 20.64
CA ASN A 48 -9.95 -0.24 20.50
C ASN A 48 -10.47 0.43 19.23
N LEU A 49 -10.51 -0.28 18.10
CA LEU A 49 -10.99 0.28 16.84
C LEU A 49 -12.50 0.52 16.88
N THR A 50 -13.28 -0.41 17.43
CA THR A 50 -14.73 -0.25 17.61
C THR A 50 -15.02 0.97 18.48
N ASN A 51 -14.33 1.11 19.62
CA ASN A 51 -14.49 2.27 20.50
C ASN A 51 -14.14 3.59 19.80
N ARG A 52 -13.05 3.62 19.01
CA ARG A 52 -12.64 4.83 18.26
C ARG A 52 -13.67 5.22 17.21
N LEU A 53 -14.13 4.26 16.40
CA LEU A 53 -15.13 4.51 15.34
C LEU A 53 -16.46 4.97 15.93
N SER A 54 -16.94 4.32 17.00
CA SER A 54 -18.17 4.73 17.70
C SER A 54 -18.06 6.11 18.30
N THR A 55 -16.88 6.48 18.84
CA THR A 55 -16.61 7.83 19.36
C THR A 55 -16.68 8.86 18.25
N HIS A 56 -16.03 8.62 17.11
CA HIS A 56 -16.08 9.53 15.97
C HIS A 56 -17.50 9.68 15.40
N ALA A 57 -18.25 8.58 15.27
CA ALA A 57 -19.64 8.65 14.84
C ALA A 57 -20.50 9.50 15.79
N LYS A 58 -20.27 9.39 17.11
CA LYS A 58 -20.94 10.22 18.11
C LYS A 58 -20.56 11.69 18.00
N GLU A 59 -19.27 12.00 17.89
CA GLU A 59 -18.76 13.37 17.75
C GLU A 59 -19.31 14.06 16.49
N ILE A 60 -19.34 13.35 15.35
CA ILE A 60 -19.93 13.89 14.10
C ILE A 60 -21.42 14.16 14.30
N ARG A 61 -22.14 13.24 14.95
CA ARG A 61 -23.58 13.40 15.22
C ARG A 61 -23.86 14.61 16.12
N ASP A 62 -23.06 14.80 17.16
CA ASP A 62 -23.22 15.91 18.10
C ASP A 62 -22.90 17.26 17.44
N ASN A 63 -21.81 17.34 16.66
CA ASN A 63 -21.47 18.53 15.89
C ASN A 63 -22.51 18.84 14.80
N TYR A 64 -23.03 17.82 14.12
CA TYR A 64 -24.09 17.99 13.13
C TYR A 64 -25.38 18.56 13.74
N ARG A 65 -25.76 18.11 14.94
CA ARG A 65 -26.92 18.64 15.67
C ARG A 65 -26.74 20.11 16.05
N GLN A 66 -25.53 20.51 16.46
CA GLN A 66 -25.22 21.91 16.76
C GLN A 66 -25.37 22.79 15.52
N LEU A 67 -24.83 22.35 14.37
CA LEU A 67 -25.00 23.05 13.10
C LEU A 67 -26.47 23.10 12.67
N LEU A 68 -27.22 22.00 12.80
CA LEU A 68 -28.64 21.98 12.46
C LEU A 68 -29.45 22.96 13.31
N THR A 69 -29.10 23.10 14.58
CA THR A 69 -29.73 24.06 15.49
C THR A 69 -29.43 25.50 15.07
N ALA A 70 -28.20 25.80 14.64
CA ALA A 70 -27.81 27.14 14.20
C ALA A 70 -28.40 27.54 12.85
N PHE A 71 -28.47 26.62 11.88
CA PHE A 71 -28.89 26.90 10.51
C PHE A 71 -30.36 26.56 10.23
N GLY A 72 -31.06 25.88 11.15
CA GLY A 72 -32.47 25.51 11.06
C GLY A 72 -32.82 24.44 10.03
N LYS A 73 -31.95 24.19 9.03
CA LYS A 73 -32.10 23.14 8.02
C LYS A 73 -30.74 22.70 7.51
N LEU A 74 -30.46 21.40 7.55
CA LEU A 74 -29.29 20.77 6.93
C LEU A 74 -29.69 19.46 6.25
N ARG A 75 -28.81 18.94 5.40
CA ARG A 75 -28.96 17.60 4.82
C ARG A 75 -28.56 16.56 5.84
N GLU A 76 -29.39 15.53 5.99
CA GLU A 76 -29.13 14.41 6.89
C GLU A 76 -27.81 13.71 6.55
N ILE A 77 -27.02 13.43 7.59
CA ILE A 77 -25.79 12.65 7.48
C ILE A 77 -26.13 11.22 7.87
N VAL A 78 -25.86 10.30 6.96
CA VAL A 78 -25.91 8.86 7.25
C VAL A 78 -24.56 8.47 7.84
N LEU A 79 -24.57 8.01 9.09
CA LEU A 79 -23.40 7.48 9.78
C LEU A 79 -23.59 5.98 10.00
N PRO A 80 -22.50 5.19 10.02
CA PRO A 80 -22.60 3.77 10.27
C PRO A 80 -23.20 3.49 11.66
N THR A 81 -24.00 2.44 11.71
CA THR A 81 -24.55 1.84 12.93
C THR A 81 -23.46 1.08 13.70
N GLU A 82 -23.74 0.74 14.95
CA GLU A 82 -22.80 -0.03 15.78
C GLU A 82 -22.57 -1.43 15.20
N GLU A 83 -23.62 -2.04 14.65
CA GLU A 83 -23.55 -3.33 13.97
C GLU A 83 -22.69 -3.26 12.69
N GLU A 84 -22.82 -2.20 11.90
CA GLU A 84 -21.98 -1.98 10.71
C GLU A 84 -20.52 -1.72 11.09
N ILE A 85 -20.26 -0.98 12.17
CA ILE A 85 -18.90 -0.77 12.69
C ILE A 85 -18.30 -2.11 13.11
N GLN A 86 -19.02 -2.92 13.90
CA GLN A 86 -18.52 -4.21 14.35
C GLN A 86 -18.25 -5.14 13.16
N ALA A 87 -19.19 -5.24 12.22
CA ALA A 87 -19.01 -6.05 11.02
C ALA A 87 -17.77 -5.62 10.22
N LYS A 88 -17.52 -4.31 10.11
CA LYS A 88 -16.35 -3.80 9.40
C LYS A 88 -15.03 -4.09 10.11
N VAL A 89 -15.04 -4.05 11.45
CA VAL A 89 -13.88 -4.40 12.27
C VAL A 89 -13.58 -5.90 12.18
N GLU A 90 -14.60 -6.76 12.10
CA GLU A 90 -14.39 -8.21 11.86
C GLU A 90 -13.82 -8.49 10.46
N GLU A 91 -14.28 -7.75 9.45
CA GLU A 91 -13.78 -7.86 8.07
C GLU A 91 -12.29 -7.47 7.96
N LEU A 92 -11.77 -6.65 8.87
CA LEU A 92 -10.41 -6.10 8.81
C LEU A 92 -9.35 -7.20 8.70
N PHE A 93 -9.42 -8.22 9.55
CA PHE A 93 -8.47 -9.34 9.51
C PHE A 93 -8.72 -10.25 8.31
N ALA A 94 -9.97 -10.48 7.92
CA ALA A 94 -10.29 -11.32 6.76
C ALA A 94 -9.82 -10.68 5.42
N SER A 95 -9.84 -9.35 5.32
CA SER A 95 -9.59 -8.58 4.08
C SER A 95 -8.12 -8.23 3.82
N LEU A 96 -7.17 -8.80 4.57
CA LEU A 96 -5.75 -8.47 4.43
C LEU A 96 -5.14 -8.84 3.08
N GLY A 97 -5.66 -9.85 2.38
CA GLY A 97 -5.16 -10.25 1.06
C GLY A 97 -3.74 -10.83 1.05
N VAL A 98 -3.21 -11.20 2.22
CA VAL A 98 -1.93 -11.91 2.40
C VAL A 98 -2.15 -13.19 3.19
N GLN A 99 -1.19 -14.12 3.14
CA GLN A 99 -1.28 -15.34 3.92
C GLN A 99 -1.25 -15.02 5.42
N GLN A 100 -2.22 -15.56 6.16
CA GLN A 100 -2.37 -15.31 7.59
C GLN A 100 -2.22 -16.59 8.40
N GLN A 101 -1.56 -16.47 9.55
CA GLN A 101 -1.50 -17.51 10.56
C GLN A 101 -2.14 -16.98 11.85
N GLN A 102 -3.30 -17.53 12.21
CA GLN A 102 -3.97 -17.20 13.46
C GLN A 102 -3.25 -17.92 14.61
N ILE A 103 -2.84 -17.19 15.64
CA ILE A 103 -2.17 -17.77 16.82
C ILE A 103 -3.14 -17.73 18.01
N PRO A 104 -3.74 -18.87 18.40
CA PRO A 104 -4.66 -18.93 19.52
C PRO A 104 -3.96 -18.60 20.83
N PHE A 105 -4.68 -17.96 21.74
CA PHE A 105 -4.18 -17.69 23.08
C PHE A 105 -3.96 -19.00 23.84
N SER A 106 -2.70 -19.30 24.16
CA SER A 106 -2.32 -20.55 24.82
C SER A 106 -2.02 -20.37 26.30
N LEU A 107 -2.27 -21.42 27.09
CA LEU A 107 -1.93 -21.44 28.51
C LEU A 107 -0.41 -21.38 28.75
N GLU A 108 0.38 -21.85 27.79
CA GLU A 108 1.85 -21.78 27.85
C GLU A 108 2.32 -20.33 27.67
N SER A 109 1.80 -19.62 26.67
CA SER A 109 2.05 -18.20 26.44
C SER A 109 1.62 -17.37 27.67
N ALA A 110 0.44 -17.66 28.22
CA ALA A 110 -0.07 -17.01 29.42
C ALA A 110 0.83 -17.24 30.65
N ARG A 111 1.31 -18.47 30.86
CA ARG A 111 2.20 -18.80 31.97
C ARG A 111 3.55 -18.11 31.83
N SER A 112 4.13 -18.12 30.63
CA SER A 112 5.38 -17.42 30.33
C SER A 112 5.24 -15.92 30.62
N ALA A 113 4.17 -15.30 30.15
CA ALA A 113 3.87 -13.89 30.39
C ALA A 113 3.68 -13.56 31.87
N LEU A 114 2.96 -14.41 32.62
CA LEU A 114 2.78 -14.26 34.06
C LEU A 114 4.13 -14.30 34.81
N PHE A 115 5.04 -15.21 34.43
CA PHE A 115 6.37 -15.26 35.02
C PHE A 115 7.17 -13.98 34.78
N LYS A 116 7.14 -13.43 33.55
CA LYS A 116 7.81 -12.15 33.26
C LYS A 116 7.21 -10.99 34.07
N ALA A 117 5.89 -10.94 34.21
CA ALA A 117 5.20 -9.93 35.01
C ALA A 117 5.57 -10.02 36.50
N ILE A 118 5.67 -11.25 37.06
CA ILE A 118 6.12 -11.48 38.44
C ILE A 118 7.58 -11.02 38.62
N GLN A 119 8.44 -11.35 37.66
CA GLN A 119 9.87 -11.01 37.68
C GLN A 119 10.15 -9.54 37.35
N LYS A 120 9.15 -8.77 36.89
CA LYS A 120 9.30 -7.42 36.33
C LYS A 120 10.40 -7.39 35.26
N ALA A 121 10.41 -8.43 34.42
CA ALA A 121 11.32 -8.53 33.29
C ALA A 121 10.66 -7.92 32.05
N PRO A 122 11.43 -7.29 31.13
CA PRO A 122 10.90 -6.82 29.85
C PRO A 122 10.09 -7.90 29.11
N PRO A 123 8.96 -7.55 28.45
CA PRO A 123 8.40 -6.20 28.32
C PRO A 123 7.58 -5.70 29.54
N CYS A 124 7.50 -6.45 30.65
CA CYS A 124 6.71 -6.09 31.84
C CYS A 124 7.51 -5.38 32.96
N ASP A 125 8.60 -4.67 32.65
CA ASP A 125 9.53 -4.12 33.65
C ASP A 125 8.98 -2.90 34.41
N LYS A 126 8.18 -2.06 33.74
CA LYS A 126 7.60 -0.83 34.34
C LYS A 126 6.07 -0.84 34.36
N SER A 127 5.46 -1.38 33.33
CA SER A 127 4.03 -1.58 33.16
C SER A 127 3.75 -3.08 33.31
N GLN A 128 2.66 -3.46 33.99
CA GLN A 128 2.21 -4.85 34.03
C GLN A 128 1.51 -5.24 32.72
N GLU A 129 2.13 -4.93 31.59
CA GLU A 129 1.60 -5.22 30.27
C GLU A 129 1.80 -6.71 29.96
N PHE A 130 0.95 -7.52 30.60
CA PHE A 130 0.86 -8.96 30.41
C PHE A 130 0.73 -9.32 28.92
N LYS A 131 -0.03 -8.52 28.18
CA LYS A 131 -0.25 -8.66 26.74
C LYS A 131 1.06 -8.69 25.96
N ASP A 132 1.97 -7.75 26.22
CA ASP A 132 3.22 -7.63 25.46
C ASP A 132 4.12 -8.85 25.71
N ALA A 133 4.09 -9.40 26.92
CA ALA A 133 4.77 -10.64 27.22
C ALA A 133 4.13 -11.88 26.59
N VAL A 134 2.80 -11.88 26.36
CA VAL A 134 2.12 -12.92 25.57
C VAL A 134 2.53 -12.84 24.11
N ILE A 135 2.54 -11.64 23.51
CA ILE A 135 2.98 -11.42 22.13
C ILE A 135 4.41 -11.93 21.95
N TRP A 136 5.31 -11.62 22.90
CA TRP A 136 6.67 -12.15 22.90
C TRP A 136 6.72 -13.67 22.94
N ALA A 137 5.96 -14.30 23.84
CA ALA A 137 5.94 -15.75 23.97
C ALA A 137 5.45 -16.44 22.68
N ASP A 138 4.46 -15.85 22.02
CA ASP A 138 3.96 -16.33 20.73
C ASP A 138 5.03 -16.17 19.63
N CYS A 139 5.76 -15.05 19.60
CA CYS A 139 6.90 -14.87 18.70
C CYS A 139 7.98 -15.94 18.90
N VAL A 140 8.31 -16.25 20.16
CA VAL A 140 9.29 -17.29 20.50
C VAL A 140 8.85 -18.66 20.00
N ALA A 141 7.56 -19.01 20.13
CA ALA A 141 7.04 -20.26 19.60
C ALA A 141 7.15 -20.33 18.06
N LEU A 142 6.90 -19.21 17.37
CA LEU A 142 6.99 -19.12 15.91
C LEU A 142 8.41 -19.30 15.36
N LEU A 143 9.45 -18.99 16.14
CA LEU A 143 10.85 -19.19 15.75
C LEU A 143 11.22 -20.68 15.57
N ALA A 144 10.38 -21.61 16.02
CA ALA A 144 10.53 -23.02 15.70
C ALA A 144 10.17 -23.34 14.24
N ILE A 145 9.39 -22.47 13.58
CA ILE A 145 8.83 -22.68 12.25
C ILE A 145 9.66 -21.94 11.18
N ASP A 146 9.90 -20.64 11.39
CA ASP A 146 10.57 -19.77 10.41
C ASP A 146 11.13 -18.50 11.11
N GLU A 147 11.84 -17.64 10.38
CA GLU A 147 12.27 -16.33 10.89
C GLU A 147 11.06 -15.44 11.24
N VAL A 148 11.16 -14.74 12.37
CA VAL A 148 10.08 -13.87 12.87
C VAL A 148 10.51 -12.41 12.84
N VAL A 149 9.67 -11.54 12.30
CA VAL A 149 9.83 -10.08 12.37
C VAL A 149 8.73 -9.50 13.24
N LEU A 150 9.07 -9.04 14.43
CA LEU A 150 8.17 -8.32 15.32
C LEU A 150 8.21 -6.83 15.00
N VAL A 151 7.08 -6.27 14.60
CA VAL A 151 6.92 -4.82 14.40
C VAL A 151 6.17 -4.24 15.59
N THR A 152 6.86 -3.47 16.42
CA THR A 152 6.29 -2.81 17.59
C THR A 152 7.00 -1.49 17.86
N ASN A 153 6.23 -0.45 18.17
CA ASN A 153 6.78 0.82 18.64
C ASN A 153 6.95 0.85 20.17
N ASP A 154 6.67 -0.25 20.87
CA ASP A 154 6.83 -0.30 22.31
C ASP A 154 8.31 -0.48 22.69
N LYS A 155 8.82 0.55 23.36
CA LYS A 155 10.19 0.60 23.84
C LYS A 155 10.50 -0.45 24.91
N ALA A 156 9.51 -1.07 25.55
CA ALA A 156 9.76 -2.10 26.56
C ALA A 156 10.45 -3.35 25.98
N PHE A 157 10.30 -3.62 24.67
CA PHE A 157 11.01 -4.72 24.00
C PHE A 157 12.48 -4.41 23.69
N TYR A 158 12.90 -3.15 23.80
CA TYR A 158 14.20 -2.69 23.34
C TYR A 158 15.19 -2.51 24.49
N ARG A 159 16.46 -2.80 24.21
CA ARG A 159 17.56 -2.55 25.14
C ARG A 159 17.62 -1.06 25.48
N ASP A 160 17.66 -0.75 26.77
CA ASP A 160 17.62 0.61 27.30
C ASP A 160 16.47 1.47 26.74
N ARG A 161 15.38 0.85 26.26
CA ARG A 161 14.23 1.54 25.65
C ARG A 161 14.60 2.38 24.42
N ALA A 162 15.59 1.92 23.65
CA ALA A 162 16.15 2.60 22.49
C ALA A 162 16.09 1.69 21.24
N TYR A 163 15.44 2.16 20.18
CA TYR A 163 15.11 1.34 19.01
C TYR A 163 16.35 0.79 18.31
N GLU A 164 17.37 1.62 18.18
CA GLU A 164 18.65 1.33 17.53
C GLU A 164 19.49 0.28 18.26
N LYS A 165 19.19 -0.01 19.53
CA LYS A 165 19.93 -0.99 20.33
C LYS A 165 19.38 -2.41 20.22
N GLY A 166 18.30 -2.62 19.48
CA GLY A 166 17.65 -3.91 19.30
C GLY A 166 17.02 -4.46 20.59
N LEU A 167 16.87 -5.78 20.65
CA LEU A 167 16.15 -6.47 21.73
C LEU A 167 16.78 -6.27 23.11
N ALA A 168 15.91 -6.19 24.13
CA ALA A 168 16.29 -6.24 25.53
C ALA A 168 17.11 -7.52 25.84
N PRO A 169 18.09 -7.47 26.77
CA PRO A 169 19.02 -8.58 26.99
C PRO A 169 18.34 -9.92 27.30
N ASN A 170 17.31 -9.93 28.14
CA ASN A 170 16.57 -11.14 28.49
C ASN A 170 15.85 -11.74 27.27
N LEU A 171 15.22 -10.91 26.44
CA LEU A 171 14.53 -11.33 25.22
C LEU A 171 15.53 -11.89 24.20
N HIS A 172 16.68 -11.23 24.05
CA HIS A 172 17.75 -11.72 23.20
C HIS A 172 18.27 -13.09 23.67
N ASP A 173 18.47 -13.27 24.98
CA ASP A 173 18.93 -14.54 25.56
C ASP A 173 17.93 -15.68 25.38
N GLU A 174 16.63 -15.39 25.39
CA GLU A 174 15.57 -16.36 25.09
C GLU A 174 15.56 -16.78 23.61
N ALA A 175 15.84 -15.86 22.70
CA ALA A 175 15.76 -16.11 21.27
C ALA A 175 17.05 -16.68 20.65
N LYS A 176 18.24 -16.40 21.22
CA LYS A 176 19.55 -16.66 20.58
C LYS A 176 19.83 -18.14 20.24
N ASN A 177 19.21 -19.07 20.96
CA ASN A 177 19.45 -20.52 20.79
C ASN A 177 18.35 -21.22 19.99
N LEU A 178 17.42 -20.45 19.43
CA LEU A 178 16.31 -21.00 18.64
C LEU A 178 16.71 -21.23 17.18
N PRO A 179 15.99 -22.09 16.44
CA PRO A 179 16.38 -22.49 15.08
C PRO A 179 16.42 -21.34 14.08
N HIS A 180 15.53 -20.36 14.22
CA HIS A 180 15.42 -19.21 13.33
C HIS A 180 15.66 -17.89 14.07
N PRO A 181 16.09 -16.83 13.35
CA PRO A 181 16.34 -15.54 13.97
C PRO A 181 15.04 -14.74 14.17
N ILE A 182 15.06 -13.86 15.17
CA ILE A 182 14.04 -12.83 15.37
C ILE A 182 14.62 -11.45 15.03
N ARG A 183 13.85 -10.64 14.32
CA ARG A 183 14.13 -9.22 14.09
C ARG A 183 13.05 -8.39 14.75
N ILE A 184 13.44 -7.23 15.29
CA ILE A 184 12.51 -6.26 15.86
C ILE A 184 12.62 -4.94 15.11
N LEU A 185 11.49 -4.39 14.69
CA LEU A 185 11.40 -3.16 13.89
C LEU A 185 10.38 -2.19 14.51
N PRO A 186 10.65 -0.88 14.56
CA PRO A 186 9.78 0.06 15.26
C PRO A 186 8.54 0.47 14.47
N SER A 187 8.55 0.32 13.13
CA SER A 187 7.43 0.74 12.28
C SER A 187 7.27 -0.10 11.01
N LEU A 188 6.15 0.10 10.30
CA LEU A 188 5.95 -0.49 8.97
C LEU A 188 6.91 0.06 7.92
N SER A 189 7.38 1.29 8.06
CA SER A 189 8.36 1.85 7.13
C SER A 189 9.68 1.09 7.22
N ASP A 190 10.13 0.77 8.43
CA ASP A 190 11.34 -0.05 8.63
C ASP A 190 11.13 -1.47 8.11
N LEU A 191 9.92 -2.04 8.28
CA LEU A 191 9.58 -3.32 7.67
C LEU A 191 9.67 -3.24 6.14
N LEU A 192 9.13 -2.18 5.54
CA LEU A 192 9.12 -1.98 4.09
C LEU A 192 10.55 -1.93 3.55
N GLU A 193 11.47 -1.22 4.21
CA GLU A 193 12.89 -1.19 3.83
C GLU A 193 13.56 -2.56 3.83
N VAL A 194 13.13 -3.47 4.72
CA VAL A 194 13.68 -4.83 4.82
C VAL A 194 13.11 -5.78 3.78
N ILE A 195 11.81 -5.67 3.47
CA ILE A 195 11.10 -6.62 2.58
C ILE A 195 11.02 -6.15 1.13
N GLN A 196 11.35 -4.88 0.88
CA GLN A 196 11.28 -4.30 -0.45
C GLN A 196 12.24 -5.00 -1.40
N ALA A 197 11.69 -5.47 -2.51
CA ALA A 197 12.43 -6.09 -3.60
C ALA A 197 12.24 -5.28 -4.89
N PRO A 198 13.22 -5.28 -5.81
CA PRO A 198 13.03 -4.72 -7.14
C PRO A 198 11.85 -5.37 -7.85
N ILE A 199 10.97 -4.57 -8.45
CA ILE A 199 9.80 -5.08 -9.15
C ILE A 199 10.18 -5.27 -10.62
N PRO A 200 10.18 -6.50 -11.17
CA PRO A 200 10.55 -6.70 -12.56
C PRO A 200 9.49 -6.07 -13.46
N LEU A 201 9.80 -4.95 -14.11
CA LEU A 201 9.03 -4.37 -15.21
C LEU A 201 10.02 -3.88 -16.26
N GLU A 202 9.98 -4.51 -17.44
CA GLU A 202 10.81 -4.15 -18.59
C GLU A 202 10.09 -3.09 -19.43
N GLN A 203 10.82 -2.08 -19.89
CA GLN A 203 10.25 -0.98 -20.66
C GLN A 203 9.71 -1.48 -22.00
N GLU A 204 10.36 -2.47 -22.60
CA GLU A 204 9.97 -3.11 -23.85
C GLU A 204 8.60 -3.80 -23.72
N GLN A 205 8.34 -4.51 -22.61
CA GLN A 205 7.05 -5.16 -22.37
C GLN A 205 5.91 -4.15 -22.20
N LEU A 206 6.17 -3.05 -21.48
CA LEU A 206 5.21 -1.97 -21.34
C LEU A 206 4.94 -1.28 -22.68
N GLN A 207 5.99 -1.05 -23.47
CA GLN A 207 5.88 -0.49 -24.80
C GLN A 207 4.99 -1.36 -25.70
N GLU A 208 5.26 -2.66 -25.78
CA GLU A 208 4.47 -3.61 -26.56
C GLU A 208 2.98 -3.57 -26.15
N ALA A 209 2.68 -3.59 -24.85
CA ALA A 209 1.32 -3.52 -24.35
C ALA A 209 0.60 -2.19 -24.69
N ILE A 210 1.32 -1.06 -24.65
CA ILE A 210 0.79 0.25 -25.05
C ILE A 210 0.46 0.27 -26.54
N PHE A 211 1.33 -0.29 -27.40
CA PHE A 211 1.06 -0.35 -28.85
C PHE A 211 -0.05 -1.32 -29.21
N GLU A 212 -0.16 -2.44 -28.50
CA GLU A 212 -1.29 -3.36 -28.67
C GLU A 212 -2.62 -2.66 -28.30
N ALA A 213 -2.64 -1.91 -27.19
CA ALA A 213 -3.85 -1.23 -26.73
C ALA A 213 -4.22 0.02 -27.54
N PHE A 214 -3.23 0.80 -28.00
CA PHE A 214 -3.46 2.13 -28.57
C PHE A 214 -2.86 2.33 -29.97
N GLY A 215 -2.30 1.30 -30.59
CA GLY A 215 -1.59 1.40 -31.86
C GLY A 215 -2.45 1.95 -33.00
N GLU A 216 -3.73 1.54 -33.09
CA GLU A 216 -4.66 2.08 -34.09
C GLU A 216 -4.91 3.58 -33.90
N SER A 217 -5.07 4.03 -32.66
CA SER A 217 -5.26 5.43 -32.30
C SER A 217 -4.04 6.27 -32.68
N ILE A 218 -2.86 5.82 -32.26
CA ILE A 218 -1.57 6.45 -32.55
C ILE A 218 -1.36 6.58 -34.07
N ASN A 219 -1.55 5.48 -34.81
CA ASN A 219 -1.41 5.46 -36.26
C ASN A 219 -2.43 6.37 -36.95
N GLY A 220 -3.67 6.44 -36.46
CA GLY A 220 -4.68 7.35 -36.97
C GLY A 220 -4.30 8.83 -36.79
N THR A 221 -3.74 9.21 -35.64
CA THR A 221 -3.25 10.57 -35.37
C THR A 221 -2.05 10.94 -36.26
N LEU A 222 -1.09 10.04 -36.40
CA LEU A 222 0.08 10.23 -37.26
C LEU A 222 -0.29 10.32 -38.75
N ALA A 223 -1.19 9.46 -39.24
CA ALA A 223 -1.66 9.50 -40.63
C ALA A 223 -2.36 10.83 -40.99
N ARG A 224 -3.20 11.36 -40.08
CA ARG A 224 -3.88 12.67 -40.28
C ARG A 224 -2.89 13.82 -40.38
N THR A 225 -1.81 13.77 -39.60
CA THR A 225 -0.80 14.83 -39.52
C THR A 225 0.35 14.64 -40.53
N GLY A 226 0.40 13.51 -41.23
CA GLY A 226 1.44 13.20 -42.21
C GLY A 226 2.78 12.87 -41.57
N PHE A 227 2.76 12.18 -40.44
CA PHE A 227 3.94 11.66 -39.77
C PHE A 227 3.87 10.13 -39.69
N SER A 228 5.02 9.49 -39.49
CA SER A 228 5.14 8.05 -39.18
C SER A 228 5.97 7.85 -37.92
N LEU A 229 5.80 6.71 -37.26
CA LEU A 229 6.63 6.33 -36.10
C LEU A 229 8.10 6.23 -36.50
N GLY A 230 8.98 6.80 -35.68
CA GLY A 230 10.44 6.70 -35.81
C GLY A 230 11.04 5.63 -34.89
N ALA A 231 12.37 5.56 -34.87
CA ALA A 231 13.10 4.49 -34.18
C ALA A 231 13.29 4.72 -32.67
N ARG A 232 13.24 5.97 -32.19
CA ARG A 232 13.48 6.27 -30.76
C ARG A 232 12.17 6.37 -30.00
N GLN A 233 12.11 5.62 -28.91
CA GLN A 233 10.98 5.58 -27.99
C GLN A 233 11.54 5.64 -26.57
N ASP A 234 11.17 6.67 -25.84
CA ASP A 234 11.55 6.83 -24.43
C ASP A 234 10.29 6.54 -23.60
N VAL A 235 10.30 5.43 -22.84
CA VAL A 235 9.20 5.03 -21.95
C VAL A 235 9.62 5.27 -20.51
N THR A 236 8.80 6.00 -19.76
CA THR A 236 8.96 6.22 -18.33
C THR A 236 7.70 5.78 -17.60
N TYR A 237 7.86 5.31 -16.37
CA TYR A 237 6.72 4.85 -15.58
C TYR A 237 6.93 5.03 -14.08
N LYS A 238 5.83 5.00 -13.34
CA LYS A 238 5.76 4.98 -11.88
C LYS A 238 4.80 3.90 -11.44
N LEU A 239 5.17 3.16 -10.39
CA LEU A 239 4.36 2.11 -9.81
C LEU A 239 3.88 2.54 -8.42
N PHE A 240 2.63 2.18 -8.12
CA PHE A 240 2.01 2.45 -6.84
C PHE A 240 1.35 1.19 -6.30
N ALA A 241 1.55 0.89 -5.02
CA ALA A 241 0.83 -0.18 -4.36
C ALA A 241 -0.66 0.17 -4.22
N THR A 242 -1.52 -0.84 -4.37
CA THR A 242 -2.98 -0.70 -4.31
C THR A 242 -3.56 -1.51 -3.15
N GLU A 243 -4.88 -1.39 -2.92
CA GLU A 243 -5.56 -2.23 -1.93
C GLU A 243 -5.49 -3.73 -2.25
N ASN A 244 -5.33 -4.09 -3.53
CA ASN A 244 -5.10 -5.45 -3.99
C ASN A 244 -3.60 -5.76 -3.96
N PRO A 245 -3.11 -6.65 -3.07
CA PRO A 245 -1.68 -6.96 -2.94
C PRO A 245 -1.08 -7.70 -4.16
N SER A 246 -1.91 -8.07 -5.15
CA SER A 246 -1.47 -8.75 -6.37
C SER A 246 -1.31 -7.81 -7.56
N GLU A 247 -1.72 -6.55 -7.43
CA GLU A 247 -1.77 -5.56 -8.52
C GLU A 247 -1.17 -4.22 -8.10
N LEU A 248 -0.42 -3.64 -9.03
CA LEU A 248 0.16 -2.30 -8.91
C LEU A 248 -0.57 -1.35 -9.84
N PHE A 249 -0.82 -0.14 -9.38
CA PHE A 249 -1.25 0.94 -10.25
C PHE A 249 -0.02 1.49 -10.97
N LEU A 250 -0.13 1.63 -12.29
CA LEU A 250 0.93 2.06 -13.18
C LEU A 250 0.54 3.40 -13.78
N GLU A 251 1.39 4.41 -13.61
CA GLU A 251 1.36 5.62 -14.45
C GLU A 251 2.50 5.53 -15.45
N PHE A 252 2.25 5.83 -16.72
CA PHE A 252 3.27 5.78 -17.75
C PHE A 252 3.24 7.01 -18.66
N SER A 253 4.40 7.31 -19.21
CA SER A 253 4.59 8.33 -20.23
C SER A 253 5.53 7.78 -21.30
N ILE A 254 5.09 7.83 -22.55
CA ILE A 254 5.87 7.41 -23.71
C ILE A 254 6.09 8.61 -24.63
N ALA A 255 7.33 8.78 -25.07
CA ALA A 255 7.71 9.80 -26.04
C ALA A 255 8.31 9.12 -27.27
N ILE A 256 7.70 9.34 -28.43
CA ILE A 256 8.05 8.66 -29.69
C ILE A 256 8.52 9.68 -30.70
N ALA A 257 9.76 9.54 -31.16
CA ALA A 257 10.24 10.33 -32.29
C ALA A 257 9.44 9.97 -33.54
N CYS A 258 9.01 10.98 -34.29
CA CYS A 258 8.22 10.81 -35.51
C CYS A 258 9.02 11.29 -36.73
N SER A 259 8.80 10.68 -37.87
CA SER A 259 9.41 11.05 -39.15
C SER A 259 8.37 11.69 -40.07
N ASP A 260 8.77 12.77 -40.73
CA ASP A 260 7.93 13.45 -41.72
C ASP A 260 7.73 12.54 -42.93
N SER A 261 6.50 12.03 -43.12
CA SER A 261 6.18 11.14 -44.23
C SER A 261 5.84 11.89 -45.52
N ARG A 262 5.77 13.23 -45.49
CA ARG A 262 5.45 14.10 -46.63
C ARG A 262 6.67 14.85 -47.18
N GLU A 263 7.83 14.70 -46.54
CA GLU A 263 9.09 15.35 -46.92
C GLU A 263 8.99 16.88 -47.00
N GLU A 264 8.16 17.50 -46.15
CA GLU A 264 7.89 18.95 -46.13
C GLU A 264 8.96 19.75 -45.37
N GLY A 265 10.10 19.14 -45.02
CA GLY A 265 11.17 19.77 -44.24
C GLY A 265 10.83 19.96 -42.76
N ARG A 266 9.83 19.24 -42.22
CA ARG A 266 9.46 19.29 -40.81
C ARG A 266 10.44 18.46 -39.98
N THR A 267 10.88 19.00 -38.85
CA THR A 267 11.92 18.39 -38.01
C THR A 267 11.51 18.30 -36.55
N ASN A 268 12.22 17.48 -35.76
CA ASN A 268 12.00 17.31 -34.32
C ASN A 268 10.56 16.94 -33.94
N ALA A 269 9.90 16.11 -34.75
CA ALA A 269 8.56 15.65 -34.44
C ALA A 269 8.58 14.65 -33.27
N LEU A 270 7.84 14.93 -32.21
CA LEU A 270 7.75 14.12 -31.00
C LEU A 270 6.29 13.92 -30.62
N LEU A 271 5.87 12.66 -30.55
CA LEU A 271 4.57 12.26 -30.03
C LEU A 271 4.72 11.83 -28.58
N SER A 272 4.09 12.54 -27.66
CA SER A 272 4.02 12.21 -26.24
C SER A 272 2.63 11.68 -25.89
N LEU A 273 2.58 10.57 -25.16
CA LEU A 273 1.36 9.96 -24.66
C LEU A 273 1.51 9.68 -23.17
N ASN A 274 0.49 10.05 -22.40
CA ASN A 274 0.42 9.78 -20.97
C ASN A 274 -0.79 8.92 -20.66
N GLY A 275 -0.63 7.98 -19.74
CA GLY A 275 -1.69 7.07 -19.38
C GLY A 275 -1.49 6.42 -18.04
N ASP A 276 -2.46 5.58 -17.68
CA ASP A 276 -2.37 4.75 -16.51
C ASP A 276 -2.96 3.36 -16.76
N GLY A 277 -2.79 2.46 -15.79
CA GLY A 277 -3.43 1.15 -15.79
C GLY A 277 -3.04 0.33 -14.57
N LEU A 278 -3.25 -0.97 -14.68
CA LEU A 278 -2.88 -1.95 -13.67
C LEU A 278 -1.79 -2.88 -14.21
N TYR A 279 -0.82 -3.19 -13.36
CA TYR A 279 0.25 -4.15 -13.63
C TYR A 279 0.22 -5.27 -12.60
N SER A 280 0.23 -6.52 -13.05
CA SER A 280 0.39 -7.69 -12.19
C SER A 280 1.82 -8.24 -12.32
N PRO A 281 2.69 -8.07 -11.30
CA PRO A 281 4.08 -8.56 -11.38
C PRO A 281 4.19 -10.09 -11.46
N THR A 282 3.23 -10.80 -10.87
CA THR A 282 3.20 -12.28 -10.86
C THR A 282 2.96 -12.84 -12.26
N ASN A 283 1.99 -12.27 -12.98
CA ASN A 283 1.64 -12.72 -14.33
C ASN A 283 2.38 -11.95 -15.43
N ARG A 284 3.02 -10.83 -15.08
CA ARG A 284 3.63 -9.85 -16.00
C ARG A 284 2.63 -9.34 -17.06
N THR A 285 1.41 -9.07 -16.62
CA THR A 285 0.31 -8.63 -17.49
C THR A 285 -0.15 -7.22 -17.14
N PHE A 286 -0.59 -6.49 -18.16
CA PHE A 286 -1.21 -5.18 -18.03
C PHE A 286 -2.73 -5.28 -18.20
N ALA A 287 -3.48 -4.52 -17.42
CA ALA A 287 -4.93 -4.47 -17.49
C ALA A 287 -5.43 -3.02 -17.37
N ASN A 288 -6.62 -2.76 -17.92
CA ASN A 288 -7.29 -1.46 -17.83
C ASN A 288 -6.41 -0.26 -18.22
N LEU A 289 -5.56 -0.42 -19.25
CA LEU A 289 -4.75 0.67 -19.79
C LEU A 289 -5.67 1.79 -20.29
N ARG A 290 -5.38 3.02 -19.89
CA ARG A 290 -6.08 4.24 -20.31
C ARG A 290 -5.07 5.25 -20.84
N ASN A 291 -5.47 5.96 -21.89
CA ASN A 291 -4.69 7.01 -22.52
C ASN A 291 -5.37 8.35 -22.25
N PHE A 292 -4.70 9.28 -21.57
CA PHE A 292 -5.26 10.59 -21.22
C PHE A 292 -5.07 11.66 -22.30
N GLY A 293 -4.30 11.35 -23.33
CA GLY A 293 -4.14 12.22 -24.48
C GLY A 293 -2.83 11.98 -25.21
N GLU A 294 -2.88 12.34 -26.50
CA GLU A 294 -1.75 12.31 -27.42
C GLU A 294 -1.36 13.75 -27.73
N HIS A 295 -0.08 14.08 -27.57
CA HIS A 295 0.47 15.39 -27.87
C HIS A 295 1.59 15.26 -28.89
N LEU A 296 1.36 15.76 -30.11
CA LEU A 296 2.37 15.80 -31.16
C LEU A 296 2.92 17.22 -31.27
N ALA A 297 4.23 17.39 -31.15
CA ALA A 297 4.93 18.66 -31.36
C ALA A 297 6.02 18.51 -32.42
N TRP A 298 6.21 19.52 -33.29
CA TRP A 298 7.24 19.52 -34.33
C TRP A 298 7.68 20.94 -34.70
N LEU A 299 8.79 21.06 -35.44
CA LEU A 299 9.22 22.32 -36.07
C LEU A 299 8.86 22.29 -37.56
N ASN A 300 8.30 23.39 -38.06
CA ASN A 300 8.07 23.58 -39.51
C ASN A 300 9.38 23.89 -40.25
N ALA A 301 9.34 23.99 -41.58
CA ALA A 301 10.51 24.30 -42.41
C ALA A 301 11.18 25.66 -42.08
N ASN A 302 10.45 26.56 -41.41
CA ASN A 302 10.93 27.88 -40.98
C ASN A 302 11.49 27.87 -39.54
N GLY A 303 11.46 26.72 -38.86
CA GLY A 303 11.90 26.57 -37.47
C GLY A 303 10.88 27.02 -36.42
N GLU A 304 9.63 27.28 -36.80
CA GLU A 304 8.58 27.66 -35.85
C GLU A 304 7.94 26.41 -35.23
N PRO A 305 7.66 26.42 -33.91
CA PRO A 305 7.02 25.31 -33.22
C PRO A 305 5.55 25.19 -33.64
N GLN A 306 5.12 23.96 -33.85
CA GLN A 306 3.74 23.57 -34.10
C GLN A 306 3.38 22.42 -33.17
N GLU A 307 2.13 22.38 -32.72
CA GLU A 307 1.63 21.29 -31.89
C GLU A 307 0.20 20.89 -32.24
N THR A 308 -0.15 19.65 -31.92
CA THR A 308 -1.51 19.11 -31.97
C THR A 308 -1.75 18.29 -30.71
N ARG A 309 -2.94 18.42 -30.13
CA ARG A 309 -3.33 17.73 -28.89
C ARG A 309 -4.66 17.02 -29.10
N ASN A 310 -4.70 15.73 -28.80
CA ASN A 310 -5.92 14.96 -28.65
C ASN A 310 -6.11 14.65 -27.18
N HIS A 311 -7.22 15.08 -26.59
CA HIS A 311 -7.58 14.74 -25.22
C HIS A 311 -8.65 13.65 -25.23
N TYR A 312 -8.41 12.58 -24.47
CA TYR A 312 -9.41 11.54 -24.25
C TYR A 312 -10.06 11.77 -22.89
N LEU A 313 -11.37 12.04 -22.91
CA LEU A 313 -12.18 12.18 -21.70
C LEU A 313 -12.87 10.86 -21.41
N TYR A 314 -12.50 10.21 -20.31
CA TYR A 314 -13.20 9.03 -19.80
C TYR A 314 -14.38 9.47 -18.92
N ALA A 315 -15.57 8.93 -19.18
CA ALA A 315 -16.85 9.35 -18.60
C ALA A 315 -17.06 8.95 -17.11
N ASN A 316 -15.99 8.68 -16.34
CA ASN A 316 -16.11 8.35 -14.91
C ASN A 316 -16.19 9.59 -13.99
N GLY A 317 -16.31 10.80 -14.55
CA GLY A 317 -16.20 12.06 -13.81
C GLY A 317 -17.45 12.95 -13.75
N ILE A 318 -18.59 12.57 -14.35
CA ILE A 318 -19.82 13.38 -14.25
C ILE A 318 -20.59 12.97 -12.99
N VAL A 319 -20.46 13.76 -11.94
CA VAL A 319 -21.13 13.54 -10.65
C VAL A 319 -22.37 14.43 -10.56
N ILE A 320 -23.56 13.82 -10.61
CA ILE A 320 -24.83 14.45 -10.22
C ILE A 320 -25.42 13.61 -9.07
N GLY A 321 -25.11 13.98 -7.82
CA GLY A 321 -25.61 13.29 -6.62
C GLY A 321 -24.65 13.32 -5.43
N HIS A 322 -25.06 12.70 -4.32
CA HIS A 322 -24.18 12.46 -3.17
C HIS A 322 -23.01 11.58 -3.61
N ARG A 323 -21.78 12.04 -3.36
CA ARG A 323 -20.54 11.33 -3.70
C ARG A 323 -20.32 10.24 -2.66
N GLU A 324 -20.41 8.99 -3.07
CA GLU A 324 -19.71 7.91 -2.37
C GLU A 324 -18.22 8.13 -2.62
N VAL A 325 -17.49 8.51 -1.59
CA VAL A 325 -16.04 8.72 -1.66
C VAL A 325 -15.38 7.44 -1.22
N THR A 326 -14.92 6.62 -2.16
CA THR A 326 -14.04 5.49 -1.85
C THR A 326 -12.67 6.01 -1.49
N TYR A 327 -12.11 5.52 -0.38
CA TYR A 327 -10.73 5.82 0.00
C TYR A 327 -9.79 4.95 -0.81
N ASP A 328 -9.10 5.53 -1.79
CA ASP A 328 -8.04 4.85 -2.54
C ASP A 328 -6.68 5.18 -1.90
N ALA A 329 -6.15 4.27 -1.07
CA ALA A 329 -4.77 4.38 -0.61
C ALA A 329 -3.80 4.08 -1.76
N ARG A 330 -2.92 5.02 -2.10
CA ARG A 330 -1.85 4.84 -3.09
C ARG A 330 -0.52 5.22 -2.47
N HIS A 331 0.48 4.34 -2.59
CA HIS A 331 1.84 4.59 -2.13
C HIS A 331 2.80 4.40 -3.29
N ALA A 332 3.56 5.45 -3.60
CA ALA A 332 4.56 5.41 -4.64
C ALA A 332 5.67 4.44 -4.23
N LEU A 333 5.97 3.50 -5.11
CA LEU A 333 7.10 2.59 -4.92
C LEU A 333 8.34 3.28 -5.49
N PRO A 334 9.52 3.12 -4.86
CA PRO A 334 10.75 3.70 -5.38
C PRO A 334 10.98 3.23 -6.81
N ALA A 335 11.47 4.14 -7.64
CA ALA A 335 11.82 3.80 -9.01
C ALA A 335 12.85 2.68 -8.99
N ASN A 336 12.70 1.69 -9.87
CA ASN A 336 13.79 0.77 -10.15
C ASN A 336 14.90 1.60 -10.83
N GLU A 337 15.82 2.16 -10.06
CA GLU A 337 17.09 2.63 -10.60
C GLU A 337 17.82 1.39 -11.11
N ARG A 338 17.92 1.28 -12.44
CA ARG A 338 18.85 0.37 -13.12
C ARG A 338 20.17 1.07 -13.31
#